data_AF-A0A7G8FJR9-F1
#
_entry.id   AF-A0A7G8FJR9-F1
#
_cell.length_a   1.000
_cell.length_b   1.000
_cell.length_c   1.000
_cell.angle_alpha   90.00
_cell.angle_beta   90.00
_cell.angle_gamma   90.00
#
_symmetry.space_group_name_H-M   'P 1'
#
loop_
_entity.id
_entity.type
_entity.pdbx_description
1 polymer ?
#
loop_
_entity_poly.entity_id
_entity_poly.type
_entity_poly.pdbx_seq_one_letter_code
_entity_poly.pdbx_strand_id
1 'polypeptide(L)'
;MFWLLIWVIPLCIACTLWAEDIARLKGHDRTMWMFAGLFFGPIALLALAAYPDLEDRKHQRNAAAELSLIKDDIDAMRRGKD
;
A
#
# COMPACT_ATOMS: atom_id res chain seq x y z
N MET A 1 35.43 -15.46 2.97
CA MET A 1 34.23 -15.47 2.10
C MET A 1 32.97 -15.97 2.83
N PHE A 2 33.02 -17.11 3.53
CA PHE A 2 31.86 -17.67 4.29
C PHE A 2 31.27 -16.74 5.37
N TRP A 3 32.09 -15.90 5.99
CA TRP A 3 31.64 -14.96 7.05
C TRP A 3 30.60 -13.95 6.56
N LEU A 4 30.67 -13.51 5.30
CA LEU A 4 29.71 -12.55 4.75
C LEU A 4 28.32 -13.16 4.59
N LEU A 5 28.24 -14.45 4.28
CA LEU A 5 26.95 -15.15 4.10
C LEU A 5 26.15 -15.23 5.41
N ILE A 6 26.85 -15.35 6.55
CA ILE A 6 26.23 -15.34 7.89
C ILE A 6 25.47 -14.04 8.17
N TRP A 7 25.87 -12.92 7.57
CA TRP A 7 25.20 -11.63 7.75
C TRP A 7 24.18 -11.34 6.65
N VAL A 8 24.50 -11.71 5.41
CA VAL A 8 23.66 -11.44 4.24
C VAL A 8 22.38 -12.28 4.26
N ILE A 9 22.46 -13.56 4.63
CA ILE A 9 21.29 -14.46 4.65
C ILE A 9 20.23 -13.99 5.65
N PRO A 10 20.52 -13.72 6.94
CA PRO A 10 19.52 -13.22 7.87
C PRO A 10 19.03 -11.82 7.51
N LEU A 11 19.86 -10.96 6.90
CA LEU A 11 19.42 -9.66 6.40
C LEU A 11 18.36 -9.81 5.29
N CYS A 12 18.58 -10.73 4.34
CA CYS A 12 17.60 -11.03 3.29
C CYS A 12 16.30 -11.60 3.86
N ILE A 13 16.38 -12.50 4.85
CA ILE A 13 15.20 -13.07 5.52
C ILE A 13 14.44 -12.00 6.30
N ALA A 14 15.14 -11.11 7.01
CA ALA A 14 14.50 -9.98 7.69
C ALA A 14 13.81 -9.05 6.69
N CYS A 15 14.45 -8.79 5.54
CA CYS A 15 13.87 -7.94 4.49
C CYS A 15 12.61 -8.55 3.87
N THR A 16 12.56 -9.86 3.63
CA THR A 16 11.36 -10.52 3.10
C THR A 16 10.22 -10.53 4.10
N LEU A 17 10.48 -10.87 5.36
CA LEU A 17 9.44 -10.88 6.40
C LEU A 17 8.84 -9.50 6.63
N TRP A 18 9.67 -8.46 6.67
CA TRP A 18 9.19 -7.08 6.81
C TRP A 18 8.43 -6.57 5.58
N ALA A 19 8.92 -6.88 4.38
CA ALA A 19 8.23 -6.48 3.15
C ALA A 19 6.84 -7.12 3.06
N GLU A 20 6.72 -8.36 3.51
CA GLU A 20 5.45 -9.09 3.57
C GLU A 20 4.46 -8.46 4.54
N ASP A 21 4.90 -8.13 5.76
CA ASP A 21 4.04 -7.58 6.81
C ASP A 21 3.55 -6.17 6.45
N ILE A 22 4.44 -5.33 5.91
CA ILE A 22 4.10 -3.98 5.45
C ILE A 22 3.20 -4.04 4.20
N ALA A 23 3.42 -4.99 3.28
CA ALA A 23 2.54 -5.15 2.11
C ALA A 23 1.14 -5.63 2.51
N ARG A 24 1.05 -6.49 3.55
CA ARG A 24 -0.22 -6.95 4.13
C ARG A 24 -0.99 -5.79 4.77
N LEU A 25 -0.30 -4.94 5.53
CA LEU A 25 -0.89 -3.74 6.11
C LEU A 25 -1.38 -2.78 5.02
N LYS A 26 -0.63 -2.65 3.92
CA LYS A 26 -0.98 -1.76 2.79
C LYS A 26 -1.97 -2.34 1.78
N GLY A 27 -2.58 -3.49 2.08
CA GLY A 27 -3.55 -4.18 1.21
C GLY A 27 -3.00 -4.59 -0.16
N HIS A 28 -1.68 -4.73 -0.31
CA HIS A 28 -1.03 -5.06 -1.57
C HIS A 28 -0.75 -6.56 -1.71
N ASP A 29 -0.47 -7.01 -2.93
CA ASP A 29 -0.24 -8.43 -3.21
C ASP A 29 1.02 -8.96 -2.51
N ARG A 30 0.80 -9.83 -1.51
CA ARG A 30 1.80 -10.36 -0.58
C ARG A 30 2.95 -11.05 -1.32
N THR A 31 2.61 -11.82 -2.36
CA THR A 31 3.57 -12.65 -3.10
C THR A 31 4.56 -11.80 -3.87
N MET A 32 4.09 -10.70 -4.48
CA MET A 32 4.92 -9.81 -5.29
C MET A 32 5.95 -9.05 -4.43
N TRP A 33 5.54 -8.56 -3.25
CA TRP A 33 6.44 -7.83 -2.35
C TRP A 33 7.41 -8.73 -1.60
N MET A 34 7.04 -9.99 -1.34
CA MET A 34 7.96 -10.99 -0.81
C MET A 34 9.10 -11.28 -1.81
N PHE A 35 8.79 -11.45 -3.10
CA PHE A 35 9.82 -11.59 -4.14
C PHE A 35 10.65 -10.32 -4.29
N ALA A 36 10.04 -9.13 -4.23
CA ALA A 36 10.77 -7.87 -4.25
C ALA A 36 11.76 -7.77 -3.07
N GLY A 37 11.34 -8.13 -1.85
CA GLY A 37 12.20 -8.18 -0.67
C GLY A 37 13.35 -9.19 -0.78
N LEU A 38 13.14 -10.31 -1.47
CA LEU A 38 14.18 -11.34 -1.64
C LEU A 38 15.24 -10.92 -2.67
N PHE A 39 14.83 -10.33 -3.79
CA PHE A 39 15.73 -9.96 -4.89
C PHE A 39 16.37 -8.58 -4.74
N PHE A 40 15.64 -7.61 -4.18
CA PHE A 40 16.12 -6.22 -4.03
C PHE A 40 16.43 -5.85 -2.58
N GLY A 41 16.14 -6.73 -1.61
CA GLY A 41 16.51 -6.56 -0.21
C GLY A 41 16.01 -5.24 0.38
N PRO A 42 16.90 -4.42 0.95
CA PRO A 42 16.52 -3.15 1.58
C PRO A 42 15.94 -2.11 0.60
N ILE A 43 16.27 -2.21 -0.70
CA ILE A 43 15.73 -1.29 -1.72
C ILE A 43 14.22 -1.52 -1.90
N ALA A 44 13.76 -2.78 -1.83
CA ALA A 44 12.34 -3.08 -1.88
C ALA A 44 11.60 -2.54 -0.65
N LEU A 45 12.20 -2.60 0.55
CA LEU A 45 11.61 -2.01 1.74
C LEU A 45 11.46 -0.49 1.63
N LEU A 46 12.47 0.19 1.09
CA LEU A 46 12.43 1.64 0.85
C LEU A 46 11.34 2.02 -0.15
N ALA A 47 11.22 1.26 -1.24
CA ALA A 47 10.16 1.44 -2.23
C ALA A 47 8.77 1.19 -1.63
N LEU A 48 8.62 0.15 -0.79
CA LEU A 48 7.37 -0.17 -0.11
C LEU A 48 6.98 0.91 0.89
N ALA A 49 7.94 1.45 1.64
CA ALA A 49 7.72 2.54 2.59
C ALA A 49 7.25 3.81 1.87
N ALA A 50 7.86 4.14 0.73
CA ALA A 50 7.48 5.29 -0.09
C ALA A 50 6.15 5.11 -0.84
N TYR A 51 5.66 3.87 -1.00
CA TYR A 51 4.42 3.60 -1.72
C TYR A 51 3.19 3.98 -0.87
N PRO A 52 2.28 4.82 -1.38
CA PRO A 52 1.07 5.20 -0.65
C PRO A 52 0.14 4.00 -0.51
N ASP A 53 -0.51 3.91 0.65
CA ASP A 53 -1.39 2.81 1.02
C ASP A 53 -2.61 2.72 0.07
N LEU A 54 -3.01 1.50 -0.28
CA LEU A 54 -4.25 1.26 -1.02
C LEU A 54 -5.48 1.56 -0.17
N GLU A 55 -5.39 1.39 1.15
CA GLU A 55 -6.50 1.71 2.05
C GLU A 55 -6.80 3.21 2.09
N ASP A 56 -5.76 4.05 2.10
CA ASP A 56 -5.92 5.51 2.00
C ASP A 56 -6.59 5.93 0.69
N ARG A 57 -6.23 5.28 -0.42
CA ARG A 57 -6.90 5.54 -1.71
C ARG A 57 -8.35 5.09 -1.70
N LYS A 58 -8.67 4.01 -1.00
CA LYS A 58 -10.04 3.51 -0.86
C LYS A 58 -10.88 4.44 0.02
N HIS A 59 -10.31 4.97 1.10
CA HIS A 59 -10.95 5.97 1.95
C HIS A 59 -11.22 7.27 1.19
N GLN A 60 -10.23 7.77 0.43
CA GLN A 60 -10.44 8.95 -0.41
C GLN A 60 -11.50 8.74 -1.49
N ARG A 61 -11.57 7.54 -2.07
CA ARG A 61 -12.61 7.20 -3.06
C ARG A 61 -14.01 7.18 -2.45
N ASN A 62 -14.16 6.58 -1.27
CA ASN A 62 -15.44 6.53 -0.58
C ASN A 62 -15.90 7.92 -0.13
N ALA A 63 -15.00 8.72 0.45
CA ALA A 63 -15.30 10.10 0.83
C ALA A 63 -15.69 10.96 -0.38
N ALA A 64 -15.00 10.80 -1.52
CA ALA A 64 -15.36 11.48 -2.76
C ALA A 64 -16.71 11.02 -3.32
N ALA A 65 -17.03 9.73 -3.23
CA ALA A 65 -18.32 9.18 -3.66
C ALA A 65 -19.47 9.71 -2.79
N GLU A 66 -19.32 9.74 -1.47
CA GLU A 66 -20.32 10.32 -0.57
C GLU A 66 -20.53 11.81 -0.84
N LEU A 67 -19.45 12.57 -1.06
CA LEU A 67 -19.54 13.98 -1.40
C LEU A 67 -20.28 14.22 -2.73
N SER A 68 -20.09 13.32 -3.71
CA SER A 68 -20.79 13.40 -5.00
C SER A 68 -22.29 13.15 -4.86
N LEU A 69 -22.70 12.18 -4.05
CA LEU A 69 -24.12 11.90 -3.78
C LEU A 69 -24.81 13.07 -3.07
N ILE A 70 -24.14 13.66 -2.08
CA ILE A 70 -24.68 14.83 -1.36
C ILE A 70 -24.85 16.01 -2.31
N LYS A 71 -23.90 16.23 -3.23
CA LYS A 71 -23.98 17.29 -4.21
C LYS A 71 -25.13 17.08 -5.19
N ASP A 72 -25.31 15.86 -5.69
CA ASP A 72 -26.40 15.53 -6.60
C ASP A 72 -27.78 15.74 -5.94
N ASP A 73 -27.92 15.41 -4.66
CA ASP A 73 -29.16 15.58 -3.90
C ASP A 73 -29.49 17.07 -3.68
N ILE A 74 -28.47 17.89 -3.39
CA ILE A 74 -28.61 19.36 -3.31
C ILE A 74 -29.03 19.95 -4.66
N ASP A 75 -28.41 19.51 -5.76
CA ASP A 75 -28.74 19.98 -7.11
C ASP A 75 -30.14 19.53 -7.56
N ALA A 76 -30.62 18.37 -7.09
CA ALA A 76 -31.98 17.90 -7.31
C ALA A 76 -33.00 18.77 -6.54
N MET A 77 -32.74 19.07 -5.26
CA MET A 77 -33.59 19.99 -4.48
C MET A 77 -33.62 21.40 -5.07
N ARG A 78 -32.50 21.86 -5.63
CA ARG A 78 -32.44 23.18 -6.28
C ARG A 78 -33.29 23.24 -7.54
N ARG A 79 -33.31 22.19 -8.37
CA ARG A 79 -34.09 22.14 -9.61
C ARG A 79 -35.60 21.95 -9.41
N GLY A 80 -36.03 21.40 -8.28
CA GLY A 80 -37.45 21.22 -7.97
C GLY A 80 -38.12 22.45 -7.33
N LYS A 81 -37.38 23.54 -7.10
CA LYS A 81 -37.87 24.75 -6.44
C LYS A 81 -38.14 25.91 -7.41
N ASP A 82 -37.72 25.78 -8.67
CA ASP A 82 -38.07 26.68 -9.78
C ASP A 82 -39.33 26.17 -10.50
#